data_AF-A0A1H2ZQW5-F1
#
_entry.id   AF-A0A1H2ZQW5-F1
#
_cell.length_a   1.000
_cell.length_b   1.000
_cell.length_c   1.000
_cell.angle_alpha   90.00
_cell.angle_beta   90.00
_cell.angle_gamma   90.00
#
_symmetry.space_group_name_H-M   'P 1'
#
loop_
_entity.id
_entity.type
_entity.pdbx_description
1 polymer ?
#
loop_
_entity_poly.entity_id
_entity_poly.type
_entity_poly.pdbx_seq_one_letter_code
_entity_poly.pdbx_strand_id
1 'polypeptide(L)' 'MRPAVSSENLITASGVAPLEFTMEVLRKLDVFAPDTLHAWFDTSTAEAVGFLGAPIYRQDRFQA' A
#
# COMPACT_ATOMS: atom_id res chain seq x y z
N MET A 1 10.39 2.63 12.11
CA MET A 1 8.94 2.93 12.10
C MET A 1 8.25 1.91 11.20
N ARG A 2 7.00 1.51 11.49
CA ARG A 2 6.21 0.66 10.58
C ARG A 2 5.49 1.52 9.55
N PRO A 3 5.37 1.10 8.28
CA PRO A 3 4.71 1.88 7.22
C PRO A 3 3.19 1.99 7.40
N ALA A 4 2.56 0.96 7.98
CA ALA A 4 1.18 0.93 8.42
C ALA A 4 1.08 0.37 9.86
N VAL A 5 0.07 0.81 10.61
CA VAL A 5 -0.21 0.40 11.99
C VAL A 5 -1.70 0.17 12.15
N SER A 6 -2.06 -1.01 12.65
CA SER A 6 -3.42 -1.40 12.98
C SER A 6 -3.58 -1.48 14.50
N SER A 7 -4.67 -0.93 15.03
CA SER A 7 -5.06 -0.98 16.44
C SER A 7 -6.58 -1.02 16.53
N GLU A 8 -7.14 -2.08 17.13
CA GLU A 8 -8.59 -2.29 17.19
C GLU A 8 -9.24 -2.11 15.82
N ASN A 9 -10.17 -1.14 15.66
CA ASN A 9 -10.87 -0.81 14.43
C ASN A 9 -10.24 0.37 13.66
N LEU A 10 -9.06 0.83 14.05
CA LEU A 10 -8.35 1.94 13.43
C LEU A 10 -7.08 1.45 12.74
N ILE A 11 -6.95 1.79 11.46
CA ILE A 11 -5.75 1.52 10.66
C ILE A 11 -5.22 2.86 10.19
N THR A 12 -3.92 3.09 10.39
CA THR A 12 -3.21 4.29 9.93
C THR A 12 -1.97 3.87 9.15
N ALA A 13 -1.53 4.73 8.23
CA ALA A 13 -0.32 4.50 7.45
C ALA A 13 0.31 5.83 7.05
N SER A 14 1.58 5.77 6.66
CA SER A 14 2.23 6.87 5.97
C SER A 14 1.56 7.12 4.61
N GLY A 15 1.52 8.37 4.15
CA GLY A 15 0.96 8.74 2.85
C GLY A 15 1.69 8.12 1.65
N VAL A 16 2.88 7.54 1.87
CA VAL A 16 3.67 6.82 0.86
C VAL A 16 3.57 5.29 0.97
N ALA A 17 2.72 4.76 1.85
CA ALA A 17 2.56 3.32 2.10
C ALA A 17 1.14 2.79 1.75
N PRO A 18 0.64 3.00 0.50
CA PRO A 18 -0.72 2.63 0.13
C PRO A 18 -0.94 1.12 0.12
N LEU A 19 0.08 0.33 -0.21
CA LEU A 19 -0.06 -1.12 -0.33
C LEU A 19 -0.13 -1.79 1.05
N GLU A 20 0.73 -1.37 1.98
CA GLU A 20 0.69 -1.83 3.36
C GLU A 20 -0.58 -1.39 4.08
N PHE A 21 -1.07 -0.17 3.80
CA PHE A 21 -2.38 0.27 4.29
C PHE A 21 -3.50 -0.67 3.82
N THR A 22 -3.54 -0.96 2.53
CA THR A 22 -4.58 -1.81 1.94
C THR A 22 -4.49 -3.25 2.49
N MET A 23 -3.28 -3.78 2.65
CA MET A 23 -3.03 -5.09 3.25
C MET A 23 -3.62 -5.19 4.67
N GLU A 24 -3.38 -4.18 5.51
CA GLU A 24 -3.94 -4.14 6.88
C GLU A 24 -5.48 -4.06 6.87
N VAL A 25 -6.07 -3.27 5.96
CA VAL A 25 -7.54 -3.15 5.83
C VAL A 25 -8.16 -4.48 5.42
N LEU A 26 -7.65 -5.10 4.36
CA LEU A 26 -8.16 -6.38 3.87
C LEU A 26 -8.00 -7.50 4.90
N ARG A 27 -6.87 -7.53 5.62
CA ARG A 27 -6.65 -8.46 6.73
C ARG A 27 -7.68 -8.26 7.85
N LYS A 28 -7.97 -7.01 8.22
CA LYS A 28 -8.91 -6.70 9.31
C LYS A 28 -10.35 -7.06 8.96
N LEU A 29 -10.72 -6.89 7.69
CA LEU A 29 -12.04 -7.24 7.19
C LEU A 29 -12.25 -8.75 6.98
N ASP A 30 -11.17 -9.54 6.99
CA ASP A 30 -11.19 -11.00 6.82
C ASP A 30 -11.96 -11.45 5.56
N VAL A 31 -11.79 -10.70 4.46
CA VAL A 31 -12.49 -10.94 3.18
C VAL A 31 -11.72 -11.86 2.23
N PHE A 32 -10.46 -12.15 2.55
CA PHE A 32 -9.60 -13.05 1.79
C PHE A 32 -9.05 -14.13 2.71
N ALA A 33 -8.91 -15.36 2.19
CA ALA A 33 -8.08 -16.36 2.84
C ALA A 33 -6.62 -15.84 2.96
N PRO A 34 -5.87 -16.23 4.01
CA PRO A 34 -4.52 -15.72 4.23
C PRO A 34 -3.58 -15.83 3.03
N ASP A 35 -3.60 -16.98 2.33
CA ASP A 35 -2.75 -17.21 1.16
C ASP A 35 -3.17 -16.36 -0.05
N THR A 36 -4.47 -16.12 -0.23
CA THR A 36 -5.00 -15.23 -1.26
C THR A 36 -4.58 -13.79 -1.00
N LEU A 37 -4.63 -13.35 0.25
CA LEU A 37 -4.21 -12.01 0.63
C LEU A 37 -2.71 -11.80 0.43
N HIS A 38 -1.87 -12.79 0.75
CA HIS A 38 -0.44 -12.75 0.45
C HIS A 38 -0.17 -12.71 -1.06
N ALA A 39 -0.82 -13.58 -1.85
CA ALA A 39 -0.65 -13.58 -3.30
C ALA A 39 -1.09 -12.26 -3.96
N TRP A 40 -2.17 -11.65 -3.45
CA TRP A 40 -2.64 -10.34 -3.88
C TRP A 40 -1.59 -9.26 -3.60
N PHE A 41 -0.98 -9.27 -2.42
CA PHE A 41 0.06 -8.30 -2.04
C PHE A 41 1.29 -8.42 -2.94
N ASP A 42 1.78 -9.65 -3.17
CA ASP A 42 2.95 -9.92 -4.02
C ASP A 42 2.71 -9.49 -5.47
N THR A 43 1.53 -9.82 -6.02
CA THR A 43 1.14 -9.44 -7.39
C THR A 43 0.99 -7.93 -7.53
N SER A 44 0.31 -7.28 -6.58
CA SER A 44 0.13 -5.83 -6.58
C SER A 44 1.45 -5.08 -6.43
N THR A 45 2.41 -5.64 -5.68
CA THR A 45 3.77 -5.09 -5.57
C THR A 45 4.49 -5.16 -6.93
N ALA A 46 4.40 -6.29 -7.63
CA ALA A 46 5.03 -6.45 -8.95
C ALA A 46 4.42 -5.50 -10.00
N GLU A 47 3.09 -5.36 -10.04
CA GLU A 47 2.41 -4.39 -10.91
C GLU A 47 2.74 -2.94 -10.53
N ALA A 48 2.82 -2.62 -9.24
CA ALA A 48 3.25 -1.30 -8.78
C ALA A 48 4.67 -0.99 -9.27
N VAL A 49 5.61 -1.93 -9.22
CA VAL A 49 6.95 -1.74 -9.79
C VAL A 49 6.89 -1.47 -11.30
N GLY A 50 5.99 -2.14 -12.03
CA GLY A 50 5.75 -1.88 -13.46
C GLY A 50 5.11 -0.52 -13.76
N PHE A 51 4.20 -0.05 -12.90
CA PHE A 51 3.54 1.26 -13.01
C PHE A 51 4.43 2.42 -12.54
N LEU A 52 5.33 2.16 -11.57
CA LEU A 52 6.20 3.15 -10.92
C LEU A 52 7.60 3.26 -11.53
N GLY A 53 7.80 2.78 -12.76
CA GLY A 53 9.08 2.86 -13.49
C GLY A 53 9.60 4.27 -13.86
N ALA A 54 9.14 5.35 -13.23
CA ALA A 54 9.65 6.72 -13.42
C ALA A 54 9.28 7.61 -12.22
N PRO A 55 10.09 8.65 -11.90
CA PRO A 55 10.21 9.22 -10.57
C PRO A 55 8.91 9.87 -10.13
N ILE A 56 8.32 9.36 -9.04
CA ILE A 56 7.21 10.03 -8.36
C ILE A 56 7.78 11.20 -7.54
N TYR A 57 8.27 12.22 -8.23
CA TYR A 57 8.39 13.62 -7.82
C TYR A 57 8.91 14.39 -9.03
N ARG A 58 8.02 14.72 -9.99
CA ARG A 58 8.32 15.83 -10.90
C ARG A 58 7.93 17.12 -10.18
N GLN A 59 8.92 17.71 -9.53
CA GLN A 59 8.85 18.94 -8.74
C GLN A 59 8.92 20.20 -9.64
N ASP A 60 8.46 20.11 -10.88
CA ASP A 60 8.52 21.16 -11.91
C ASP A 60 7.13 21.77 -12.20
N ARG A 61 6.06 21.27 -11.59
CA ARG A 61 4.69 21.83 -11.74
C ARG A 61 4.29 22.88 -10.69
N PHE A 62 5.23 23.37 -9.88
CA PHE A 62 4.99 24.43 -8.89
C PHE A 62 6.09 25.53 -8.87
N GLN A 63 6.63 25.89 -10.03
CA GLN A 63 7.35 27.16 -10.19
C GLN A 63 6.86 27.84 -11.49
N ALA A 64 6.23 29.01 -11.30
CA ALA A 64 5.80 30.03 -12.26
C ALA A 64 4.82 29.64 -13.38
#